data_AF-A0A2X0STB9-F1
#
_entry.id   AF-A0A2X0STB9-F1
#
_cell.length_a   1.000
_cell.length_b   1.000
_cell.length_c   1.000
_cell.angle_alpha   90.00
_cell.angle_beta   90.00
_cell.angle_gamma   90.00
#
_symmetry.space_group_name_H-M   'P 1'
#
loop_
_entity.id
_entity.type
_entity.pdbx_description
1 polymer ?
#
loop_
_entity_poly.entity_id
_entity_poly.type
_entity_poly.pdbx_seq_one_letter_code
_entity_poly.pdbx_strand_id
1 'polypeptide(L)'
;MMKQTTCYGCDKPIEPEWLPEGEFIVCDECSSDTDSLSVEKLQEQLNTAKKALTNIKWRTERDELETYYVERNHDIRKDAIEALAAIGGDK
;
A
#
# COMPACT_ATOMS: atom_id res chain seq x y z
N MET A 1 -21.35 -30.20 26.13
CA MET A 1 -21.53 -29.70 24.75
C MET A 1 -20.21 -29.11 24.30
N MET A 2 -19.60 -29.62 23.24
CA MET A 2 -18.43 -28.99 22.61
C MET A 2 -18.91 -27.69 21.95
N LYS A 3 -18.29 -26.55 22.27
CA LYS A 3 -18.58 -25.29 21.60
C LYS A 3 -17.89 -25.35 20.23
N GLN A 4 -18.70 -25.42 19.18
CA GLN A 4 -18.20 -25.36 17.81
C GLN A 4 -18.02 -23.89 17.46
N THR A 5 -16.80 -23.48 17.11
CA THR A 5 -16.50 -22.09 16.71
C THR A 5 -16.76 -21.95 15.22
N THR A 6 -17.50 -20.94 14.78
CA THR A 6 -17.79 -20.71 13.36
C THR A 6 -16.98 -19.54 12.83
N CYS A 7 -16.56 -19.61 11.56
CA CYS A 7 -15.97 -18.50 10.85
C CYS A 7 -16.99 -17.38 10.68
N TYR A 8 -16.63 -16.13 11.02
CA TYR A 8 -17.50 -14.98 10.81
C TYR A 8 -17.74 -14.63 9.33
N GLY A 9 -16.82 -15.01 8.44
CA GLY A 9 -16.88 -14.69 7.01
C GLY A 9 -17.70 -15.65 6.16
N CYS A 10 -17.81 -16.93 6.54
CA CYS A 10 -18.49 -17.96 5.74
C CYS A 10 -19.36 -18.94 6.55
N ASP A 11 -19.55 -18.68 7.84
CA ASP A 11 -20.32 -19.51 8.78
C ASP A 11 -19.90 -20.99 8.85
N LYS A 12 -18.76 -21.37 8.25
CA LYS A 12 -18.23 -22.73 8.30
C LYS A 12 -17.73 -23.05 9.72
N PRO A 13 -17.95 -24.26 10.23
CA PRO A 13 -17.40 -24.69 11.51
C PRO A 13 -15.88 -24.80 11.42
N ILE A 14 -15.20 -24.29 12.43
CA ILE A 14 -13.75 -24.37 12.63
C ILE A 14 -13.49 -25.41 13.72
N GLU A 15 -12.65 -26.40 13.42
CA GLU A 15 -12.30 -27.43 14.41
C GLU A 15 -11.44 -26.82 15.52
N PRO A 16 -11.82 -26.99 16.80
CA PRO A 16 -11.13 -26.37 17.91
C PRO A 16 -9.98 -27.27 18.37
N GLU A 17 -8.73 -26.88 18.13
CA GLU A 17 -7.64 -27.40 18.95
C GLU A 17 -7.18 -26.38 20.00
N TRP A 18 -7.15 -25.07 19.70
CA TRP A 18 -6.65 -24.05 20.65
C TRP A 18 -7.24 -22.63 20.45
N LEU A 19 -8.53 -22.50 20.13
CA LEU A 19 -9.13 -21.20 19.84
C LEU A 19 -9.58 -20.46 21.11
N PRO A 20 -9.18 -19.18 21.32
CA PRO A 20 -9.65 -18.38 22.45
C PRO A 20 -11.17 -18.14 22.32
N GLU A 21 -11.93 -18.49 23.36
CA GLU A 21 -13.37 -18.23 23.40
C GLU A 21 -13.64 -16.72 23.45
N GLY A 22 -14.30 -16.17 22.42
CA GLY A 22 -14.76 -14.77 22.40
C GLY A 22 -14.12 -13.85 21.36
N GLU A 23 -13.21 -14.35 20.52
CA GLU A 23 -12.68 -13.60 19.37
C GLU A 23 -13.46 -13.90 18.08
N PHE A 24 -13.66 -12.86 17.25
CA PHE A 24 -14.18 -13.01 15.89
C PHE A 24 -13.11 -13.68 15.02
N ILE A 25 -13.31 -14.96 14.71
CA ILE A 25 -12.36 -15.74 13.91
C ILE A 25 -12.82 -15.76 12.46
N VAL A 26 -11.89 -15.43 11.56
CA VAL A 26 -12.06 -15.53 10.11
C VAL A 26 -11.14 -16.65 9.64
N CYS A 27 -11.66 -17.63 8.89
CA CYS A 27 -10.87 -18.73 8.37
C CYS A 27 -9.90 -18.25 7.28
N ASP A 28 -8.82 -19.00 7.05
CA ASP A 28 -7.82 -18.66 6.02
C ASP A 28 -8.44 -18.44 4.63
N GLU A 29 -9.50 -19.19 4.30
CA GLU A 29 -10.26 -19.06 3.04
C GLU A 29 -11.04 -17.74 2.92
N CYS A 30 -11.46 -17.15 4.05
CA CYS A 30 -12.07 -15.82 4.10
C CYS A 30 -11.05 -14.70 4.35
N SER A 31 -9.85 -15.05 4.83
CA SER A 31 -8.72 -14.11 4.93
C SER A 31 -7.97 -13.96 3.60
N SER A 32 -8.24 -14.81 2.61
CA SER A 32 -7.51 -14.85 1.34
C SER A 32 -8.03 -13.91 0.25
N ASP A 33 -9.02 -13.05 0.54
CA ASP A 33 -9.58 -12.10 -0.44
C ASP A 33 -8.61 -10.97 -0.85
N THR A 34 -7.39 -10.94 -0.33
CA THR A 34 -6.27 -10.32 -1.07
C THR A 34 -5.81 -11.28 -2.16
N ASP A 35 -6.59 -11.31 -3.24
CA ASP A 35 -6.27 -11.97 -4.50
C ASP A 35 -4.82 -11.62 -4.85
N SER A 36 -3.89 -12.57 -4.85
CA SER A 36 -2.44 -12.30 -4.99
C SER A 36 -2.11 -11.52 -6.27
N LEU A 37 -2.95 -11.67 -7.30
CA LEU A 37 -2.96 -10.89 -8.54
C LEU A 37 -3.22 -9.39 -8.32
N SER A 38 -4.00 -9.03 -7.30
CA SER A 38 -4.25 -7.64 -6.90
C SER A 38 -3.03 -7.01 -6.24
N VAL A 39 -2.28 -7.77 -5.45
CA VAL A 39 -1.05 -7.30 -4.80
C VAL A 39 0.04 -7.03 -5.84
N GLU A 40 0.21 -7.91 -6.84
CA GLU A 40 1.17 -7.68 -7.92
C GLU A 40 0.84 -6.44 -8.77
N LYS A 41 -0.44 -6.26 -9.13
CA LYS A 41 -0.90 -5.07 -9.88
C LYS A 41 -0.72 -3.79 -9.07
N LEU A 42 -1.02 -3.81 -7.78
CA LEU A 42 -0.80 -2.68 -6.88
C LEU A 42 0.69 -2.34 -6.76
N GLN A 43 1.55 -3.36 -6.69
CA GLN A 43 2.99 -3.17 -6.67
C GLN A 43 3.52 -2.56 -7.99
N GLU A 44 3.00 -2.99 -9.14
CA GLU A 44 3.37 -2.44 -10.45
C GLU A 44 2.94 -0.96 -10.60
N GLN A 45 1.72 -0.62 -10.14
CA GLN A 45 1.25 0.76 -10.09
C GLN A 45 2.10 1.62 -9.17
N LEU A 46 2.48 1.09 -8.00
CA LEU A 46 3.35 1.76 -7.05
C LEU A 46 4.73 2.05 -7.66
N ASN A 47 5.32 1.08 -8.35
CA ASN A 47 6.60 1.23 -9.03
C ASN A 47 6.54 2.29 -10.14
N THR A 48 5.43 2.32 -10.89
CA THR A 48 5.18 3.32 -11.93
C THR A 48 5.05 4.72 -11.33
N ALA A 49 4.30 4.86 -10.24
CA ALA A 49 4.17 6.12 -9.51
C ALA A 49 5.52 6.62 -8.97
N LYS A 50 6.33 5.74 -8.35
CA LYS A 50 7.69 6.06 -7.90
C LYS A 50 8.55 6.61 -9.04
N LYS A 51 8.55 5.95 -10.21
CA LYS A 51 9.34 6.38 -11.38
C LYS A 51 8.88 7.74 -11.92
N ALA A 52 7.58 8.00 -11.96
CA ALA A 52 7.02 9.27 -12.40
C ALA A 52 7.43 10.42 -11.45
N LEU A 53 7.30 10.21 -10.14
CA LEU A 53 7.69 11.21 -9.13
C LEU A 53 9.20 11.51 -9.16
N THR A 54 10.03 10.48 -9.29
CA THR A 54 11.48 10.65 -9.45
C THR A 54 11.81 11.49 -10.69
N ASN A 55 11.17 11.21 -11.83
CA ASN A 55 11.37 12.02 -13.05
C ASN A 55 10.95 13.48 -12.86
N ILE A 56 9.87 13.76 -12.10
CA ILE A 56 9.44 15.12 -11.79
C ILE A 56 10.52 15.83 -10.95
N LYS A 57 11.02 15.18 -9.88
CA LYS A 57 12.12 15.70 -9.03
C LYS A 57 13.34 16.11 -9.86
N TRP A 58 13.81 15.24 -10.76
CA TRP A 58 14.99 15.52 -11.60
C TRP A 58 14.76 16.66 -12.60
N ARG A 59 13.56 16.76 -13.19
CA ARG A 59 13.25 17.83 -14.15
C ARG A 59 13.22 19.20 -13.46
N THR A 60 12.62 19.28 -12.29
CA THR A 60 12.61 20.52 -11.50
C THR A 60 14.01 20.93 -11.03
N GLU A 61 14.87 19.97 -10.68
CA GLU A 61 16.28 20.24 -10.30
C GLU A 61 17.09 20.85 -11.44
N ARG A 62 16.92 20.33 -12.65
CA ARG A 62 17.62 20.85 -13.84
C ARG A 62 17.08 22.22 -14.24
N ASP A 63 15.78 22.43 -14.15
CA ASP A 63 15.15 23.70 -14.54
C ASP A 63 15.44 24.84 -13.52
N GLU A 64 15.70 24.52 -12.24
CA GLU A 64 16.19 25.48 -11.23
C GLU A 64 17.58 26.07 -11.57
N LEU A 65 18.42 25.32 -12.30
CA LEU A 65 19.74 25.75 -12.77
C LEU A 65 19.67 26.67 -14.01
N GLU A 66 18.54 26.71 -14.74
CA GLU A 66 18.45 27.25 -16.11
C GLU A 66 17.55 28.51 -16.27
N THR A 67 17.15 29.18 -15.18
CA THR A 67 16.50 30.52 -15.07
C THR A 67 14.95 30.63 -15.02
N TYR A 68 14.49 31.61 -14.22
CA TYR A 68 13.20 32.35 -14.19
C TYR A 68 11.89 31.73 -13.63
N TYR A 69 11.77 30.42 -13.36
CA TYR A 69 10.53 29.81 -12.79
C TYR A 69 10.72 29.18 -11.41
N VAL A 70 11.40 29.88 -10.50
CA VAL A 70 11.95 29.31 -9.26
C VAL A 70 10.87 28.95 -8.23
N GLU A 71 9.80 29.75 -8.09
CA GLU A 71 8.82 29.52 -7.01
C GLU A 71 7.92 28.31 -7.25
N ARG A 72 7.34 28.18 -8.46
CA ARG A 72 6.39 27.09 -8.76
C ARG A 72 7.09 25.73 -8.92
N ASN A 73 8.33 25.71 -9.40
CA ASN A 73 9.10 24.47 -9.57
C ASN A 73 9.60 23.93 -8.23
N HIS A 74 9.86 24.81 -7.25
CA HIS A 74 10.26 24.41 -5.90
C HIS A 74 9.13 23.67 -5.17
N ASP A 75 7.88 24.14 -5.30
CA ASP A 75 6.71 23.49 -4.71
C ASP A 75 6.46 22.11 -5.33
N ILE A 76 6.53 22.00 -6.66
CA ILE A 76 6.35 20.72 -7.38
C ILE A 76 7.43 19.70 -6.98
N ARG A 77 8.68 20.15 -6.83
CA ARG A 77 9.78 19.31 -6.37
C ARG A 77 9.57 18.82 -4.94
N LYS A 78 9.16 19.72 -4.05
CA LYS A 78 8.87 19.40 -2.65
C LYS A 78 7.73 18.38 -2.55
N ASP A 79 6.64 18.60 -3.27
CA ASP A 79 5.50 17.66 -3.32
C ASP A 79 5.93 16.28 -3.84
N ALA A 80 6.80 16.22 -4.85
CA ALA A 80 7.32 14.96 -5.37
C ALA A 80 8.18 14.21 -4.34
N ILE A 81 9.01 14.93 -3.57
CA ILE A 81 9.84 14.34 -2.50
C ILE A 81 8.97 13.83 -1.35
N GLU A 82 7.97 14.60 -0.93
CA GLU A 82 7.04 14.20 0.13
C GLU A 82 6.20 12.99 -0.29
N ALA A 83 5.70 12.98 -1.53
CA ALA A 83 4.99 11.83 -2.09
C ALA A 83 5.88 10.58 -2.16
N LEU A 84 7.15 10.71 -2.56
CA LEU A 84 8.12 9.60 -2.55
C LEU A 84 8.34 9.07 -1.13
N ALA A 85 8.49 9.94 -0.14
CA ALA A 85 8.67 9.53 1.25
C ALA A 85 7.43 8.79 1.80
N ALA A 86 6.22 9.26 1.47
CA ALA A 86 4.96 8.64 1.89
C ALA A 86 4.74 7.23 1.32
N ILE A 87 5.25 6.96 0.10
CA ILE A 87 5.14 5.64 -0.55
C ILE A 87 6.36 4.73 -0.32
N GLY A 88 7.26 5.11 0.60
CA GLY A 88 8.49 4.36 0.90
C GLY A 88 9.49 4.33 -0.26
N GLY A 89 9.63 5.43 -1.00
CA GLY A 89 10.75 5.67 -1.91
C GLY A 89 11.96 6.22 -1.16
N ASP A 90 13.17 5.91 -1.64
CA ASP A 90 14.42 6.40 -1.04
C ASP A 90 14.51 7.95 -1.16
N LYS A 91 14.94 8.59 -0.06
CA LYS A 91 15.07 10.06 0.07
C LYS A 91 16.13 10.63 -0.89
#